data_AF-A0A955V735-F1
#
_entry.id   AF-A0A955V735-F1
#
_cell.length_a   1.000
_cell.length_b   1.000
_cell.length_c   1.000
_cell.angle_alpha   90.00
_cell.angle_beta   90.00
_cell.angle_gamma   90.00
#
_symmetry.space_group_name_H-M   'P 1'
#
loop_
_entity.id
_entity.type
_entity.pdbx_description
1 polymer ?
#
loop_
_entity_poly.entity_id
_entity_poly.type
_entity_poly.pdbx_seq_one_letter_code
_entity_poly.pdbx_strand_id
1 'polypeptide(L)' 'MDPRSLPIYRYEDEIVRAVRDHRVVVIEGPTGSGKTTQLPKILLHAGLSSGIIGVTQPRRIAAVSVAWRLAEEMGVEL' A
#
# COMPACT_ATOMS: atom_id res chain seq x y z
N MET A 1 -14.03 -2.15 10.56
CA MET A 1 -13.23 -3.34 10.19
C MET A 1 -11.78 -2.98 10.40
N ASP A 2 -11.03 -3.76 11.16
CA ASP A 2 -9.61 -3.50 11.42
C ASP A 2 -8.79 -3.75 10.13
N PRO A 3 -8.13 -2.74 9.53
CA PRO A 3 -7.29 -2.94 8.34
C PRO A 3 -6.18 -3.96 8.57
N ARG A 4 -5.72 -4.16 9.82
CA ARG A 4 -4.66 -5.13 10.16
C ARG A 4 -5.12 -6.58 9.99
N SER A 5 -6.42 -6.83 9.85
CA SER A 5 -6.96 -8.15 9.49
C SER A 5 -6.78 -8.52 8.01
N LEU A 6 -6.38 -7.57 7.15
CA LEU A 6 -6.23 -7.83 5.72
C LEU A 6 -5.05 -8.78 5.45
N PRO A 7 -5.17 -9.70 4.46
CA PRO A 7 -4.15 -10.71 4.18
C PRO A 7 -2.73 -10.19 3.99
N ILE A 8 -2.58 -8.99 3.42
CA ILE A 8 -1.27 -8.36 3.19
C ILE A 8 -0.42 -8.21 4.46
N TYR A 9 -1.03 -7.98 5.62
CA TYR A 9 -0.30 -7.78 6.87
C TYR A 9 0.38 -9.06 7.40
N ARG A 10 -0.01 -10.25 6.91
CA ARG A 10 0.72 -11.49 7.22
C ARG A 10 2.09 -11.56 6.56
N TYR A 11 2.30 -10.74 5.54
CA TYR A 11 3.51 -10.70 4.71
C TYR A 11 4.28 -9.39 4.87
N GLU A 12 3.95 -8.56 5.86
CA GLU A 12 4.53 -7.22 6.04
C GLU A 12 6.06 -7.24 6.11
N ASP A 13 6.63 -8.09 6.97
CA ASP A 13 8.09 -8.22 7.12
C ASP A 13 8.77 -8.73 5.85
N GLU A 14 8.12 -9.65 5.13
CA GLU A 14 8.63 -10.18 3.88
C GLU A 14 8.64 -9.12 2.78
N ILE A 15 7.56 -8.34 2.66
CA ILE A 15 7.44 -7.23 1.72
C ILE A 15 8.50 -6.16 2.01
N VAL A 16 8.62 -5.73 3.27
CA VAL A 16 9.58 -4.69 3.69
C VAL A 16 11.02 -5.12 3.38
N ARG A 17 11.36 -6.37 3.68
CA ARG A 17 12.68 -6.95 3.34
C ARG A 17 12.89 -7.02 1.82
N ALA A 18 11.91 -7.54 1.07
CA ALA A 18 12.02 -7.66 -0.37
C ALA A 18 12.27 -6.30 -1.05
N VAL A 19 11.52 -5.27 -0.66
CA VAL A 19 11.66 -3.91 -1.21
C VAL A 19 12.96 -3.23 -0.78
N ARG A 20 13.47 -3.54 0.42
CA ARG A 20 14.79 -3.05 0.86
C ARG A 20 15.92 -3.66 0.06
N ASP A 21 15.85 -4.96 -0.20
CA ASP A 21 16.95 -5.72 -0.80
C ASP A 21 16.94 -5.69 -2.34
N HIS A 22 15.80 -5.36 -2.95
CA HIS A 22 15.61 -5.39 -4.40
C HIS A 22 15.03 -4.08 -4.94
N ARG A 23 15.62 -3.57 -6.03
CA ARG A 23 15.13 -2.37 -6.71
C ARG A 23 13.75 -2.54 -7.35
N VAL A 24 13.36 -3.77 -7.69
CA VAL A 24 12.07 -4.10 -8.30
C VAL A 24 11.52 -5.33 -7.60
N VAL A 25 10.27 -5.23 -7.13
CA VAL A 25 9.55 -6.32 -6.48
C VAL A 25 8.20 -6.49 -7.16
N VAL A 26 7.84 -7.73 -7.49
CA VAL A 26 6.51 -8.08 -7.99
C VAL A 26 5.72 -8.67 -6.83
N ILE A 27 4.55 -8.08 -6.54
CA ILE A 27 3.66 -8.52 -5.47
C ILE A 27 2.35 -9.01 -6.09
N GLU A 28 2.07 -10.29 -5.91
CA GLU A 28 0.86 -10.94 -6.39
C GLU A 28 -0.08 -11.27 -5.22
N GLY A 29 -1.37 -11.36 -5.48
CA GLY A 29 -2.37 -11.72 -4.48
C GLY A 29 -3.78 -11.39 -4.94
N PRO A 30 -4.82 -11.97 -4.32
CA PRO A 30 -6.19 -11.81 -4.78
C PRO A 30 -6.73 -10.38 -4.58
N THR A 31 -7.75 -9.99 -5.34
CA THR A 31 -8.49 -8.74 -5.09
C THR A 31 -9.03 -8.73 -3.65
N GLY A 32 -8.98 -7.58 -2.99
CA GLY A 32 -9.37 -7.46 -1.57
C GLY A 32 -8.28 -7.83 -0.57
N SER A 33 -7.10 -8.29 -1.01
CA SER A 33 -5.99 -8.62 -0.10
C SER A 33 -5.35 -7.41 0.60
N GLY A 34 -5.66 -6.19 0.15
CA GLY A 34 -5.11 -4.94 0.70
C GLY A 34 -3.92 -4.35 -0.06
N LYS A 35 -3.51 -4.90 -1.22
CA LYS A 35 -2.38 -4.40 -2.03
C LYS A 35 -2.42 -2.89 -2.26
N THR A 36 -3.47 -2.39 -2.90
CA THR A 36 -3.52 -1.00 -3.34
C THR A 36 -3.69 0.00 -2.19
N THR A 37 -4.33 -0.40 -1.09
CA THR A 37 -4.66 0.51 0.02
C THR A 37 -3.71 0.40 1.21
N GLN A 38 -3.02 -0.74 1.40
CA GLN A 38 -2.16 -0.93 2.58
C GLN A 38 -0.67 -0.93 2.23
N LEU A 39 -0.26 -1.42 1.05
CA LEU A 39 1.15 -1.44 0.65
C LEU A 39 1.80 -0.04 0.73
N PRO A 40 1.19 1.05 0.24
CA PRO A 40 1.80 2.38 0.33
C PRO A 40 2.05 2.81 1.78
N LYS A 41 1.13 2.47 2.70
CA LYS A 41 1.26 2.78 4.13
C LYS A 41 2.35 1.94 4.79
N ILE A 42 2.44 0.65 4.46
CA ILE A 42 3.52 -0.23 4.94
C ILE A 42 4.89 0.34 4.52
N LEU A 43 5.04 0.70 3.25
CA LEU A 43 6.30 1.26 2.74
C LEU A 43 6.65 2.61 3.40
N LEU A 44 5.64 3.47 3.59
CA LEU A 44 5.80 4.75 4.29
C LEU A 44 6.25 4.56 5.74
N HIS A 45 5.54 3.72 6.50
CA HIS A 45 5.84 3.45 7.91
C HIS A 45 7.19 2.74 8.10
N ALA A 46 7.59 1.89 7.16
CA ALA A 46 8.88 1.21 7.17
C ALA A 46 10.06 2.15 6.78
N GLY A 47 9.79 3.43 6.46
CA GLY A 47 10.82 4.39 6.07
C GLY A 47 11.48 4.08 4.74
N LEU A 48 10.79 3.33 3.85
CA LEU A 48 11.34 2.90 2.56
C LEU A 48 11.17 3.94 1.45
N SER A 49 10.55 5.09 1.73
CA SER A 49 10.43 6.21 0.80
C SER A 49 11.41 7.33 1.16
N SER A 50 12.25 7.73 0.20
CA SER A 50 13.09 8.94 0.29
C SER A 50 12.38 10.19 -0.25
N GLY A 51 11.07 10.13 -0.44
CA GLY A 51 10.25 11.15 -1.10
C GLY A 51 8.78 10.69 -1.19
N ILE A 52 8.12 10.96 -2.32
CA ILE A 52 6.71 10.62 -2.53
C ILE A 52 6.55 9.16 -2.99
N ILE A 53 5.60 8.44 -2.40
CA ILE A 53 5.15 7.13 -2.90
C ILE A 53 4.07 7.34 -3.95
N GLY A 54 4.38 7.02 -5.21
CA GLY A 54 3.40 7.05 -6.30
C GLY A 54 2.57 5.76 -6.37
N VAL A 55 1.25 5.88 -6.32
CA VAL A 55 0.32 4.76 -6.54
C VAL A 55 -0.44 5.00 -7.83
N THR A 56 -0.18 4.19 -8.85
CA THR A 56 -0.87 4.29 -10.14
C THR A 56 -2.02 3.28 -10.21
N GLN A 57 -3.08 3.66 -10.93
CA GLN A 57 -4.22 2.79 -11.24
C GLN A 57 -4.63 3.02 -12.70
N PRO A 58 -5.01 1.97 -13.45
CA PRO A 58 -5.34 2.09 -14.86
C PRO A 58 -6.65 2.86 -15.13
N ARG A 59 -7.50 3.02 -14.11
CA ARG A 59 -8.80 3.72 -14.23
C ARG A 59 -8.84 4.91 -13.29
N ARG A 60 -9.28 6.06 -13.80
CA ARG A 60 -9.45 7.31 -13.02
C ARG A 60 -10.26 7.10 -11.74
N ILE A 61 -11.39 6.40 -11.83
CA ILE A 61 -12.26 6.14 -10.67
C ILE A 61 -11.56 5.33 -9.58
N ALA A 62 -10.69 4.39 -9.96
CA ALA A 62 -9.92 3.59 -9.01
C ALA A 62 -8.82 4.43 -8.35
N ALA A 63 -8.11 5.28 -9.11
CA ALA A 63 -7.12 6.20 -8.55
C ALA A 63 -7.76 7.15 -7.51
N VAL A 64 -8.88 7.78 -7.87
CA VAL A 64 -9.60 8.71 -6.99
C VAL A 64 -10.14 7.98 -5.75
N SER A 65 -10.76 6.80 -5.92
CA SER A 65 -11.29 6.02 -4.80
C SER A 65 -10.21 5.55 -3.82
N VAL A 66 -9.04 5.13 -4.32
CA VAL A 66 -7.90 4.73 -3.48
C VAL A 66 -7.37 5.93 -2.70
N ALA A 67 -7.25 7.09 -3.35
CA ALA A 67 -6.75 8.30 -2.70
C ALA A 67 -7.66 8.75 -1.54
N TRP A 68 -8.99 8.83 -1.78
CA TRP A 68 -9.98 9.08 -0.72
C TRP A 68 -9.88 8.06 0.42
N ARG A 69 -9.75 6.77 0.08
CA ARG A 69 -9.66 5.70 1.08
C ARG A 69 -8.42 5.82 1.95
N LEU A 70 -7.27 6.14 1.36
CA LEU A 70 -6.03 6.37 2.08
C LEU A 70 -6.13 7.60 2.97
N ALA A 71 -6.71 8.70 2.47
CA ALA A 71 -6.93 9.92 3.25
C ALA A 71 -7.80 9.66 4.48
N GLU A 72 -8.92 8.95 4.31
CA GLU A 72 -9.81 8.52 5.40
C GLU A 72 -9.08 7.64 6.43
N GLU A 73 -8.36 6.61 5.98
CA GLU A 73 -7.65 5.69 6.88
C GLU A 73 -6.47 6.34 7.61
N MET A 74 -5.89 7.40 7.04
CA MET A 74 -4.76 8.14 7.64
C MET A 74 -5.21 9.40 8.40
N GLY A 75 -6.49 9.76 8.36
CA GLY A 75 -7.03 10.94 9.04
C GLY A 75 -6.52 12.26 8.47
N VAL A 76 -6.32 12.33 7.16
CA VAL A 76 -5.84 13.53 6.44
C VAL A 76 -6.86 14.01 5.42
N GLU A 77 -6.74 15.28 5.03
CA GLU A 77 -7.50 15.82 3.90
C GLU A 77 -6.93 15.31 2.58
N LEU A 78 -7.80 15.09 1.59
CA LEU A 78 -7.39 14.69 0.24
C LEU A 78 -7.01 15.89 -0.63
#